data_AF-A0A7W6LW20-F1
#
_entry.id   AF-A0A7W6LW20-F1
#
_cell.length_a   1.000
_cell.length_b   1.000
_cell.length_c   1.000
_cell.angle_alpha   90.00
_cell.angle_beta   90.00
_cell.angle_gamma   90.00
#
_symmetry.space_group_name_H-M   'P 1'
#
loop_
_entity.id
_entity.type
_entity.pdbx_description
1 polymer ?
#
loop_
_entity_poly.entity_id
_entity_poly.type
_entity_poly.pdbx_seq_one_letter_code
_entity_poly.pdbx_strand_id
1 'polypeptide(L)'
;MAIGDLLRTVAAPAMRRMGFGRSELVARWPEIVGPALAQHTTPMTLRYPPGSRARGVLDIATDRAQAAAVRAEIPELIARINERFGYPAVAHVKICVRR
;
A
#
# COMPACT_ATOMS: atom_id res chain seq x y z
N MET A 1 -19.63 0.60 16.18
CA MET A 1 -18.46 -0.26 15.90
C MET A 1 -17.46 0.58 15.12
N ALA A 2 -16.58 1.28 15.83
CA ALA A 2 -15.66 2.26 15.25
C ALA A 2 -14.26 1.65 15.14
N ILE A 3 -13.82 1.38 13.92
CA ILE A 3 -12.44 0.97 13.61
C ILE A 3 -11.60 2.25 13.57
N GLY A 4 -11.44 2.90 14.72
CA GLY A 4 -10.72 4.18 14.85
C GLY A 4 -9.37 4.05 15.56
N ASP A 5 -9.09 2.91 16.20
CA ASP A 5 -8.02 2.83 17.20
C ASP A 5 -6.68 2.28 16.64
N LEU A 6 -6.71 1.50 15.56
CA LEU A 6 -5.51 0.90 14.96
C LEU A 6 -4.70 1.86 14.06
N LEU A 7 -5.19 3.09 13.86
CA LEU A 7 -4.62 4.06 12.92
C LEU A 7 -3.28 4.68 13.36
N ARG A 8 -2.90 4.59 14.65
CA ARG A 8 -1.74 5.34 15.17
C ARG A 8 -0.37 4.67 14.98
N THR A 9 -0.28 3.36 14.80
CA THR A 9 1.04 2.67 14.81
C THR A 9 1.59 2.39 13.42
N VAL A 10 0.75 2.14 12.41
CA VAL A 10 1.20 1.74 11.06
C VAL A 10 1.45 2.97 10.14
N ALA A 11 0.90 4.13 10.48
CA ALA A 11 0.95 5.33 9.62
C ALA A 11 2.26 6.15 9.68
N ALA A 12 3.09 5.96 10.72
CA ALA A 12 4.25 6.83 11.00
C ALA A 12 5.37 6.82 9.92
N PRO A 13 5.73 5.68 9.27
CA PRO A 13 6.78 5.68 8.24
C PRO A 13 6.29 6.17 6.87
N ALA A 14 5.01 5.95 6.56
CA ALA A 14 4.41 6.27 5.26
C ALA A 14 4.08 7.76 5.11
N MET A 15 3.66 8.41 6.19
CA MET A 15 3.32 9.85 6.21
C MET A 15 4.47 10.76 5.75
N ARG A 16 5.73 10.40 6.03
CA ARG A 16 6.88 11.26 5.69
C ARG A 16 7.24 11.28 4.20
N ARG A 17 6.87 10.24 3.44
CA ARG A 17 7.26 10.09 2.03
C ARG A 17 6.16 10.45 1.05
N MET A 18 4.91 10.51 1.51
CA MET A 18 3.74 10.69 0.66
C MET A 18 3.03 12.00 1.00
N GLY A 19 3.26 13.04 0.19
CA GLY A 19 2.71 14.39 0.41
C GLY A 19 1.18 14.44 0.48
N PHE A 20 0.68 15.48 1.15
CA PHE A 20 -0.67 15.75 1.67
C PHE A 20 -1.91 15.23 0.89
N GLY A 21 -1.87 15.04 -0.43
CA GLY A 21 -2.99 14.47 -1.22
C GLY A 21 -3.10 12.94 -1.19
N ARG A 22 -2.10 12.25 -0.64
CA ARG A 22 -1.99 10.77 -0.62
C ARG A 22 -2.00 10.17 0.79
N SER A 23 -2.16 11.02 1.80
CA SER A 23 -2.31 10.67 3.22
C SER A 23 -3.48 9.71 3.46
N GLU A 24 -4.56 9.84 2.67
CA GLU A 24 -5.75 9.01 2.78
C GLU A 24 -5.52 7.56 2.35
N LEU A 25 -4.65 7.32 1.36
CA LEU A 25 -4.28 5.96 0.95
C LEU A 25 -3.51 5.23 2.04
N VAL A 26 -2.71 5.94 2.83
CA VAL A 26 -2.03 5.39 4.02
C VAL A 26 -3.05 5.12 5.12
N ALA A 27 -3.92 6.09 5.42
CA ALA A 27 -4.92 5.96 6.47
C ALA A 27 -5.90 4.81 6.21
N ARG A 28 -6.27 4.59 4.93
CA ARG A 28 -7.22 3.56 4.50
C ARG A 28 -6.54 2.35 3.87
N TRP A 29 -5.22 2.24 3.98
CA TRP A 29 -4.47 1.07 3.51
C TRP A 29 -5.09 -0.26 4.00
N PRO A 30 -5.35 -0.47 5.30
CA PRO A 30 -6.00 -1.69 5.78
C PRO A 30 -7.41 -1.92 5.22
N GLU A 31 -8.15 -0.88 4.83
CA GLU A 31 -9.45 -1.04 4.17
C GLU A 31 -9.32 -1.45 2.70
N ILE A 32 -8.22 -1.07 2.04
CA ILE A 32 -7.97 -1.37 0.62
C ILE A 32 -7.39 -2.78 0.47
N VAL A 33 -6.33 -3.08 1.24
CA VAL A 33 -5.61 -4.35 1.10
C VAL A 33 -6.06 -5.43 2.07
N GLY A 34 -6.72 -5.03 3.16
CA GLY A 34 -7.16 -5.91 4.23
C GLY A 34 -6.23 -5.88 5.45
N PRO A 35 -6.76 -6.24 6.64
CA PRO A 35 -6.05 -6.10 7.91
C PRO A 35 -4.85 -7.04 8.05
N ALA A 36 -4.84 -8.20 7.38
CA ALA A 36 -3.70 -9.14 7.44
C ALA A 36 -2.48 -8.58 6.69
N LEU A 37 -2.68 -8.11 5.46
CA LEU A 37 -1.59 -7.53 4.66
C LEU A 37 -1.13 -6.18 5.22
N ALA A 38 -2.04 -5.34 5.73
CA ALA A 38 -1.68 -4.05 6.30
C ALA A 38 -0.87 -4.13 7.60
N GLN A 39 -0.91 -5.25 8.32
CA GLN A 39 -0.07 -5.46 9.50
C GLN A 39 1.41 -5.66 9.15
N HIS A 40 1.69 -6.24 7.98
CA HIS A 40 3.04 -6.58 7.55
C HIS A 40 3.55 -5.75 6.37
N THR A 41 2.70 -4.89 5.81
CA THR A 41 3.03 -4.04 4.67
C THR A 41 2.68 -2.59 4.95
N THR A 42 3.56 -1.69 4.52
CA THR A 42 3.33 -0.25 4.65
C THR A 42 3.60 0.42 3.31
N PRO A 43 2.65 1.16 2.73
CA PRO A 43 2.88 1.86 1.48
C PRO A 43 3.94 2.96 1.67
N MET A 44 4.95 2.99 0.81
CA MET A 44 6.02 4.00 0.84
C MET A 44 5.75 5.10 -0.17
N THR A 45 5.71 4.74 -1.46
CA THR A 45 5.63 5.70 -2.55
C THR A 45 4.84 5.12 -3.71
N LEU A 46 3.85 5.85 -4.21
CA LEU A 46 3.17 5.55 -5.47
C LEU A 46 3.72 6.44 -6.59
N ARG A 47 4.33 5.82 -7.61
CA ARG A 47 4.92 6.48 -8.76
C ARG A 47 4.09 6.16 -10.01
N TYR A 48 3.63 7.18 -10.72
CA TYR A 48 2.91 6.98 -11.98
C TYR A 48 3.87 7.10 -13.17
N PRO A 49 3.65 6.33 -14.24
CA PRO A 49 4.40 6.49 -15.48
C PRO A 49 4.13 7.87 -16.13
N PRO A 50 5.12 8.45 -16.82
CA PRO A 50 4.96 9.75 -17.49
C PRO A 50 3.84 9.67 -18.54
N GLY A 51 2.90 10.61 -18.49
CA GLY A 51 1.76 10.66 -19.41
C GLY A 51 0.51 9.86 -18.99
N SER A 52 0.52 9.16 -17.85
CA SER A 52 -0.67 8.48 -17.33
C SER A 52 -0.82 8.64 -15.82
N ARG A 53 -2.06 8.77 -15.33
CA ARG A 53 -2.40 8.72 -13.90
C ARG A 53 -2.86 7.32 -13.46
N ALA A 54 -2.69 6.32 -14.33
CA ALA A 54 -3.02 4.93 -14.11
C ALA A 54 -1.75 4.06 -14.26
N ARG A 55 -1.83 2.81 -13.80
CA ARG A 55 -0.78 1.79 -13.87
C ARG A 55 0.49 2.22 -13.15
N GLY A 56 0.32 2.80 -11.96
CA GLY A 56 1.43 3.22 -11.11
C GLY A 56 2.20 2.03 -10.52
N VAL A 57 3.43 2.31 -10.13
CA VAL A 57 4.29 1.42 -9.34
C VAL A 57 4.20 1.85 -7.88
N LEU A 58 3.68 0.96 -7.03
CA LEU A 58 3.58 1.17 -5.59
C LEU A 58 4.77 0.49 -4.89
N ASP A 59 5.59 1.28 -4.21
CA ASP A 59 6.62 0.76 -3.32
C ASP A 59 5.98 0.47 -1.95
N ILE A 60 6.17 -0.73 -1.41
CA ILE A 60 5.74 -1.12 -0.06
C ILE A 60 6.93 -1.54 0.78
N ALA A 61 6.95 -1.16 2.05
CA ALA A 61 7.90 -1.67 3.04
C ALA A 61 7.32 -2.92 3.70
N THR A 62 8.15 -3.95 3.90
CA THR A 62 7.78 -5.16 4.66
C THR A 62 9.01 -5.73 5.37
N ASP A 63 8.76 -6.54 6.40
CA ASP A 63 9.78 -7.30 7.09
C ASP A 63 10.32 -8.44 6.22
N ARG A 64 11.62 -8.71 6.35
CA ARG A 64 12.29 -9.75 5.54
C ARG A 64 11.65 -11.13 5.72
N ALA A 65 11.17 -11.44 6.91
CA ALA A 65 10.49 -12.71 7.22
C ALA A 65 9.16 -12.87 6.47
N GLN A 66 8.45 -11.78 6.19
CA GLN A 66 7.14 -11.78 5.52
C GLN A 66 7.21 -11.44 4.03
N ALA A 67 8.37 -10.98 3.54
CA ALA A 67 8.54 -10.55 2.16
C ALA A 67 8.14 -11.62 1.12
N ALA A 68 8.39 -12.91 1.40
CA ALA A 68 8.02 -14.00 0.50
C ALA A 68 6.50 -14.23 0.45
N ALA A 69 5.84 -14.26 1.61
CA ALA A 69 4.38 -14.38 1.71
C ALA A 69 3.69 -13.19 1.03
N VAL A 70 4.14 -11.97 1.32
CA VAL A 70 3.62 -10.76 0.69
C VAL A 70 3.78 -10.78 -0.83
N ARG A 71 4.89 -11.30 -1.37
CA ARG A 71 5.07 -11.43 -2.84
C ARG A 71 4.01 -12.32 -3.49
N ALA A 72 3.62 -13.41 -2.82
CA ALA A 72 2.58 -14.29 -3.33
C ALA A 72 1.21 -13.58 -3.36
N GLU A 73 0.98 -12.68 -2.41
CA GLU A 73 -0.27 -11.91 -2.29
C GLU A 73 -0.28 -10.59 -3.09
N ILE A 74 0.86 -10.14 -3.64
CA ILE A 74 0.95 -8.96 -4.51
C ILE A 74 -0.11 -8.94 -5.63
N PRO A 75 -0.28 -10.00 -6.45
CA PRO A 75 -1.25 -9.96 -7.55
C PRO A 75 -2.68 -9.74 -7.04
N GLU A 76 -3.04 -10.35 -5.91
CA GLU A 76 -4.34 -10.14 -5.27
C GLU A 76 -4.48 -8.74 -4.70
N LEU A 77 -3.43 -8.23 -4.05
CA LEU A 77 -3.36 -6.86 -3.54
C LEU A 77 -3.56 -5.82 -4.66
N ILE A 78 -2.93 -6.02 -5.81
CA ILE A 78 -3.12 -5.16 -7.00
C ILE A 78 -4.58 -5.20 -7.46
N ALA A 79 -5.19 -6.38 -7.53
CA ALA A 79 -6.58 -6.53 -7.92
C ALA A 79 -7.52 -5.77 -6.97
N ARG A 80 -7.35 -5.95 -5.65
CA ARG A 80 -8.13 -5.25 -4.62
C ARG A 80 -7.97 -3.74 -4.71
N ILE A 81 -6.73 -3.24 -4.89
CA ILE A 81 -6.48 -1.81 -5.07
C ILE A 81 -7.21 -1.29 -6.30
N ASN A 82 -7.06 -1.96 -7.45
CA ASN A 82 -7.68 -1.51 -8.70
C ASN A 82 -9.21 -1.56 -8.64
N GLU A 83 -9.79 -2.57 -7.98
CA GLU A 83 -11.23 -2.67 -7.73
C GLU A 83 -11.72 -1.50 -6.88
N ARG A 84 -11.01 -1.17 -5.79
CA ARG A 84 -11.37 -0.03 -4.93
C ARG A 84 -11.26 1.32 -5.62
N PHE A 85 -10.29 1.47 -6.52
CA PHE A 85 -10.14 2.69 -7.31
C PHE A 85 -11.13 2.78 -8.48
N GLY A 86 -11.69 1.65 -8.94
CA GLY A 86 -12.54 1.59 -10.13
C GLY A 86 -11.78 1.76 -11.46
N TYR A 87 -10.45 1.82 -11.41
CA TYR A 87 -9.55 1.92 -12.56
C TYR A 87 -8.20 1.29 -12.20
N PRO A 88 -7.36 0.92 -13.18
CA PRO A 88 -6.06 0.31 -12.90
C PRO A 88 -5.09 1.34 -12.33
N ALA A 89 -5.22 1.69 -11.04
CA ALA A 89 -4.39 2.66 -10.36
C ALA A 89 -2.96 2.13 -10.14
N VAL A 90 -2.82 0.84 -9.84
CA VAL A 90 -1.54 0.16 -9.61
C VAL A 90 -1.39 -0.98 -10.63
N ALA A 91 -0.22 -1.03 -11.27
CA ALA A 91 0.15 -2.12 -12.16
C ALA A 91 1.30 -2.97 -11.60
N HIS A 92 2.13 -2.39 -10.73
CA HIS A 92 3.26 -3.10 -10.16
C HIS A 92 3.44 -2.72 -8.70
N VAL A 93 3.76 -3.71 -7.87
CA VAL A 93 4.12 -3.49 -6.47
C VAL A 93 5.57 -3.89 -6.28
N LYS A 94 6.36 -2.97 -5.75
CA LYS A 94 7.77 -3.19 -5.46
C LYS A 94 7.97 -3.31 -3.95
N ILE A 95 8.51 -4.44 -3.52
CA ILE A 95 8.81 -4.67 -2.11
C ILE A 95 10.18 -4.07 -1.76
N CYS A 96 10.18 -3.20 -0.76
CA CYS A 96 11.35 -2.68 -0.09
C CYS A 96 11.50 -3.40 1.27
N VAL A 97 12.51 -4.25 1.39
CA VAL A 97 12.76 -4.99 2.63
C VAL A 97 13.55 -4.08 3.57
N ARG A 98 13.01 -3.79 4.76
CA ARG A 98 13.78 -3.10 5.81
C ARG A 98 14.82 -4.09 6.35
N ARG A 99 16.08 -3.64 6.39
CA ARG A 99 17.23 -4.45 6.79
C ARG A 99 17.34 -4.52 8.31
#